data_AF-A0A9X9R0Q5-F1
#
_entry.id   AF-A0A9X9R0Q5-F1
#
_cell.length_a   1.000
_cell.length_b   1.000
_cell.length_c   1.000
_cell.angle_alpha   90.00
_cell.angle_beta   90.00
_cell.angle_gamma   90.00
#
_symmetry.space_group_name_H-M   'P 1'
#
loop_
_entity.id
_entity.type
_entity.pdbx_description
1 polymer ?
#
loop_
_entity_poly.entity_id
_entity_poly.type
_entity_poly.pdbx_seq_one_letter_code
_entity_poly.pdbx_strand_id
1 'polypeptide(L)'
;MTKISRDGYSFNQNDTIWILNKDIKIKLTRDILSLDSSLLDGFKNILSDYAQEMSAHHTRNMLFMFRRLIKFSNGNAITTDSILNWRASLTRENEWYLGSLKGFLHTWYKRGYLGISLEVVKLLETFNIKGNKKGKSVANHCPYAGPMTNNELLSLVSELNELWKQNRISFECYAYINALIITARRPSQLKQLKMCDLIKDNNDYYINIPRVKQRHSNFRKSFRKLAVTEDLYLIIRNLAEDQIKKIETHIGNTLPFEQRKLIPIFMSHQTLLEINKGNVGLYLEKDLLHSTIQEMKKLMVEFNNAQHAISERTGKVIYVNARRFRYTRGTNLGRKGVGVTVIAELLDRDLCKIPFSPTAEI
;
A
#
# COMPACT_ATOMS: atom_id res chain seq x y z
N MET A 1 11.63 26.95 -2.41
CA MET A 1 12.23 26.18 -3.52
C MET A 1 11.44 24.91 -3.70
N THR A 2 11.07 24.57 -4.95
CA THR A 2 10.36 23.32 -5.26
C THR A 2 11.27 22.12 -5.00
N LYS A 3 10.79 21.14 -4.23
CA LYS A 3 11.47 19.88 -3.91
C LYS A 3 10.73 18.72 -4.57
N ILE A 4 11.41 17.56 -4.70
CA ILE A 4 10.85 16.36 -5.34
C ILE A 4 10.75 15.25 -4.29
N SER A 5 9.56 14.68 -4.10
CA SER A 5 9.36 13.55 -3.20
C SER A 5 10.11 12.32 -3.69
N ARG A 6 10.29 11.32 -2.81
CA ARG A 6 10.87 10.02 -3.17
C ARG A 6 10.20 9.39 -4.40
N ASP A 7 8.88 9.56 -4.52
CA ASP A 7 8.07 8.96 -5.58
C ASP A 7 8.00 9.85 -6.85
N GLY A 8 8.75 10.96 -6.90
CA GLY A 8 8.90 11.81 -8.08
C GLY A 8 7.88 12.94 -8.23
N TYR A 9 7.17 13.30 -7.16
CA TYR A 9 6.15 14.36 -7.17
C TYR A 9 6.72 15.67 -6.62
N SER A 10 6.43 16.79 -7.27
CA SER A 10 6.87 18.09 -6.79
C SER A 10 6.05 18.57 -5.59
N PHE A 11 6.72 19.20 -4.63
CA PHE A 11 6.09 19.87 -3.51
C PHE A 11 6.94 21.06 -3.06
N ASN A 12 6.31 22.05 -2.42
CA ASN A 12 7.01 23.16 -1.80
C ASN A 12 6.80 23.10 -0.28
N GLN A 13 7.90 23.19 0.46
CA GLN A 13 7.90 23.12 1.92
C GLN A 13 7.10 24.25 2.59
N ASN A 14 6.91 25.36 1.89
CA ASN A 14 6.11 26.49 2.38
C ASN A 14 4.62 26.32 2.12
N ASP A 15 4.22 25.37 1.28
CA ASP A 15 2.81 25.13 0.98
C ASP A 15 2.12 24.44 2.15
N THR A 16 0.81 24.69 2.27
CA THR A 16 -0.05 24.01 3.25
C THR A 16 -0.31 22.55 2.88
N ILE A 17 -0.25 22.21 1.59
CA ILE A 17 -0.54 20.87 1.08
C ILE A 17 0.65 20.38 0.27
N TRP A 18 1.19 19.21 0.62
CA TRP A 18 2.26 18.56 -0.17
C TRP A 18 1.70 17.31 -0.83
N ILE A 19 1.88 17.21 -2.14
CA ILE A 19 1.53 16.02 -2.91
C ILE A 19 2.78 15.14 -2.96
N LEU A 20 2.75 14.01 -2.26
CA LEU A 20 3.94 13.17 -2.11
C LEU A 20 3.95 12.01 -3.09
N ASN A 21 2.79 11.49 -3.46
CA ASN A 21 2.62 10.56 -4.58
C ASN A 21 1.16 10.53 -5.04
N LYS A 22 0.82 9.64 -5.99
CA LYS A 22 -0.55 9.48 -6.49
C LYS A 22 -1.60 9.24 -5.39
N ASP A 23 -1.26 8.54 -4.31
CA ASP A 23 -2.21 8.15 -3.27
C ASP A 23 -2.15 9.05 -2.02
N ILE A 24 -1.09 9.83 -1.83
CA ILE A 24 -0.78 10.50 -0.57
C ILE A 24 -0.52 11.98 -0.80
N LYS A 25 -1.45 12.76 -0.24
CA LYS A 25 -1.29 14.18 0.02
C LYS A 25 -1.23 14.38 1.53
N ILE A 26 -0.38 15.28 2.00
CA ILE A 26 -0.33 15.69 3.41
C ILE A 26 -0.74 17.15 3.53
N LYS A 27 -1.44 17.49 4.62
CA LYS A 27 -1.87 18.85 4.92
C LYS A 27 -1.27 19.26 6.26
N LEU A 28 -0.53 20.36 6.26
CA LEU A 28 -0.09 21.03 7.48
C LEU A 28 -1.29 21.82 8.02
N THR A 29 -1.87 21.32 9.10
CA THR A 29 -3.08 21.90 9.71
C THR A 29 -2.71 22.98 10.73
N ARG A 30 -3.71 23.74 11.20
CA ARG A 30 -3.51 24.89 12.11
C ARG A 30 -2.70 24.54 13.36
N ASP A 31 -2.91 23.36 13.94
CA ASP A 31 -2.15 22.81 15.09
C ASP A 31 -0.64 22.68 14.83
N ILE A 32 -0.23 22.55 13.57
CA ILE A 32 1.19 22.56 13.18
C ILE A 32 1.63 23.98 12.84
N LEU A 33 0.83 24.71 12.07
CA LEU A 33 1.20 26.05 11.60
C LEU A 33 1.25 27.08 12.74
N SER A 34 0.68 26.80 13.90
CA SER A 34 0.70 27.65 15.09
C SER A 34 1.84 27.34 16.07
N LEU A 35 2.76 26.43 15.73
CA LEU A 35 3.94 26.16 16.56
C LEU A 35 4.86 27.39 16.60
N ASP A 36 5.72 27.44 17.62
CA ASP A 36 6.79 28.45 17.67
C ASP A 36 7.66 28.36 16.41
N SER A 37 8.24 29.49 16.01
CA SER A 37 8.95 29.60 14.73
C SER A 37 10.10 28.59 14.61
N SER A 38 10.81 28.32 15.71
CA SER A 38 11.95 27.40 15.72
C SER A 38 11.53 25.94 15.51
N LEU A 39 10.49 25.50 16.23
CA LEU A 39 9.95 24.15 16.13
C LEU A 39 9.21 23.92 14.82
N LEU A 40 8.48 24.93 14.33
CA LEU A 40 7.79 24.88 13.04
C LEU A 40 8.80 24.71 11.90
N ASP A 41 9.86 25.52 11.90
CA ASP A 41 10.85 25.47 10.83
C ASP A 41 11.64 24.16 10.86
N GLY A 42 12.06 23.73 12.05
CA GLY A 42 12.68 22.42 12.25
C GLY A 42 11.79 21.27 11.80
N PHE A 43 10.50 21.30 12.13
CA PHE A 43 9.53 20.27 11.75
C PHE A 43 9.35 20.21 10.23
N LYS A 44 9.19 21.36 9.58
CA LYS A 44 9.07 21.44 8.13
C LYS A 44 10.34 20.91 7.44
N ASN A 45 11.52 21.23 7.96
CA ASN A 45 12.79 20.74 7.41
C ASN A 45 12.90 19.21 7.50
N ILE A 46 12.70 18.61 8.68
CA ILE A 46 12.79 17.15 8.81
C ILE A 46 11.67 16.41 8.06
N LEU A 47 10.46 16.97 8.01
CA LEU A 47 9.36 16.37 7.26
C LEU A 47 9.63 16.42 5.75
N SER A 48 10.30 17.48 5.29
CA SER A 48 10.75 17.65 3.90
C SER A 48 11.84 16.63 3.54
N ASP A 49 12.80 16.37 4.42
CA ASP A 49 13.77 15.28 4.25
C ASP A 49 13.06 13.92 4.16
N TYR A 50 12.12 13.65 5.06
CA TYR A 50 11.35 12.42 5.03
C TYR A 50 10.50 12.29 3.75
N ALA A 51 9.97 13.39 3.21
CA ALA A 51 9.25 13.37 1.93
C ALA A 51 10.16 12.98 0.75
N GLN A 52 11.43 13.35 0.79
CA GLN A 52 12.42 13.09 -0.25
C GLN A 52 13.06 11.69 -0.12
N GLU A 53 13.29 11.22 1.11
CA GLU A 53 14.07 10.00 1.39
C GLU A 53 13.18 8.78 1.72
N MET A 54 12.02 9.00 2.33
CA MET A 54 11.14 7.96 2.84
C MET A 54 9.87 7.83 1.99
N SER A 55 9.16 6.71 2.14
CA SER A 55 7.88 6.52 1.43
C SER A 55 6.87 7.57 1.89
N ALA A 56 6.03 8.08 0.98
CA ALA A 56 4.98 9.03 1.31
C ALA A 56 4.08 8.61 2.50
N HIS A 57 3.77 7.31 2.61
CA HIS A 57 3.02 6.77 3.75
C HIS A 57 3.75 6.94 5.08
N HIS A 58 5.07 6.76 5.11
CA HIS A 58 5.88 6.93 6.32
C HIS A 58 5.94 8.40 6.72
N THR A 59 6.17 9.30 5.77
CA THR A 59 6.14 10.76 5.98
C THR A 59 4.81 11.22 6.56
N ARG A 60 3.68 10.79 5.97
CA ARG A 60 2.34 11.06 6.50
C ARG A 60 2.16 10.51 7.91
N ASN A 61 2.68 9.30 8.18
CA ASN A 61 2.61 8.72 9.53
C ASN A 61 3.43 9.54 10.54
N MET A 62 4.59 10.09 10.17
CA MET A 62 5.38 10.97 11.04
C MET A 62 4.63 12.26 11.35
N LEU A 63 4.05 12.92 10.34
CA LEU A 63 3.18 14.07 10.54
C LEU A 63 2.02 13.73 11.50
N PHE A 64 1.35 12.59 11.30
CA PHE A 64 0.25 12.18 12.16
C PHE A 64 0.70 11.94 13.61
N MET A 65 1.80 11.23 13.83
CA MET A 65 2.30 10.94 15.18
C MET A 65 2.79 12.21 15.87
N PHE A 66 3.50 13.07 15.15
CA PHE A 66 3.96 14.36 15.65
C PHE A 66 2.79 15.24 16.11
N ARG A 67 1.73 15.33 15.29
CA ARG A 67 0.50 16.05 15.67
C ARG A 67 -0.14 15.51 16.94
N ARG A 68 -0.10 14.20 17.18
CA ARG A 68 -0.64 13.62 18.43
C ARG A 68 0.20 14.02 19.63
N LEU A 69 1.53 14.03 19.51
CA LEU A 69 2.42 14.52 20.56
C LEU A 69 2.14 15.99 20.86
N ILE A 70 2.13 16.85 19.83
CA ILE A 70 1.88 18.29 19.98
C ILE A 70 0.52 18.58 20.64
N LYS A 71 -0.54 17.88 20.22
CA LYS A 71 -1.85 18.00 20.86
C LYS A 71 -1.86 17.55 22.31
N PHE A 72 -1.12 16.49 22.63
CA PHE A 72 -0.99 16.00 23.99
C PHE A 72 -0.21 16.98 24.88
N SER A 73 0.83 17.62 24.33
CA SER A 73 1.69 18.57 25.05
C SER A 73 1.22 20.02 25.01
N ASN A 74 -0.01 20.28 24.54
CA ASN A 74 -0.58 21.61 24.36
C ASN A 74 0.29 22.58 23.53
N GLY A 75 1.13 22.06 22.63
CA GLY A 75 1.90 22.86 21.67
C GLY A 75 3.10 23.64 22.20
N ASN A 76 3.50 23.44 23.47
CA ASN A 76 4.44 24.36 24.13
C ASN A 76 5.94 24.05 23.93
N ALA A 77 6.32 22.81 23.60
CA ALA A 77 7.65 22.36 23.19
C ALA A 77 7.74 20.81 23.25
N ILE A 78 8.80 20.24 22.69
CA ILE A 78 9.15 18.82 22.89
C ILE A 78 10.22 18.76 23.96
N THR A 79 9.80 18.47 25.18
CA THR A 79 10.65 18.38 26.37
C THR A 79 10.71 16.94 26.86
N THR A 80 11.63 16.66 27.78
CA THR A 80 11.68 15.37 28.47
C THR A 80 10.36 15.05 29.16
N ASP A 81 9.74 16.05 29.80
CA ASP A 81 8.47 15.89 30.50
C ASP A 81 7.32 15.61 29.55
N SER A 82 7.25 16.29 28.40
CA SER A 82 6.18 16.02 27.43
C SER A 82 6.28 14.62 26.83
N ILE A 83 7.50 14.11 26.61
CA ILE A 83 7.76 12.74 26.17
C ILE A 83 7.42 11.71 27.26
N LEU A 84 7.80 11.95 28.51
CA LEU A 84 7.48 11.08 29.65
C LEU A 84 5.98 10.99 29.89
N ASN A 85 5.30 12.15 29.94
CA ASN A 85 3.86 12.23 30.13
C ASN A 85 3.12 11.57 28.97
N TRP A 86 3.56 11.77 27.73
CA TRP A 86 2.94 11.11 26.59
C TRP A 86 3.14 9.60 26.67
N ARG A 87 4.33 9.11 27.01
CA ARG A 87 4.58 7.68 27.21
C ARG A 87 3.67 7.08 28.29
N ALA A 88 3.51 7.76 29.42
CA ALA A 88 2.65 7.32 30.52
C ALA A 88 1.16 7.23 30.11
N SER A 89 0.73 8.08 29.17
CA SER A 89 -0.64 8.03 28.62
C SER A 89 -0.88 6.88 27.63
N LEU A 90 0.18 6.22 27.15
CA LEU A 90 0.07 5.15 26.15
C LEU A 90 -0.19 3.80 26.80
N THR A 91 -1.10 3.04 26.21
CA THR A 91 -1.37 1.63 26.52
C THR A 91 -0.54 0.71 25.64
N ARG A 92 -0.54 -0.58 25.95
CA ARG A 92 0.14 -1.60 25.14
C ARG A 92 -0.28 -1.60 23.66
N GLU A 93 -1.48 -1.13 23.34
CA GLU A 93 -2.02 -1.13 21.98
C GLU A 93 -1.51 0.04 21.13
N ASN A 94 -1.11 1.14 21.77
CA ASN A 94 -0.73 2.38 21.13
C ASN A 94 0.72 2.82 21.44
N GLU A 95 1.43 2.09 22.31
CA GLU A 95 2.85 2.27 22.65
C GLU A 95 3.76 2.44 21.40
N TRP A 96 3.42 1.76 20.31
CA TRP A 96 4.14 1.84 19.04
C TRP A 96 4.11 3.24 18.38
N TYR A 97 3.23 4.14 18.80
CA TYR A 97 3.23 5.55 18.37
C TYR A 97 4.53 6.23 18.74
N LEU A 98 4.94 6.12 20.01
CA LEU A 98 6.21 6.65 20.50
C LEU A 98 7.39 5.93 19.84
N GLY A 99 7.29 4.62 19.63
CA GLY A 99 8.32 3.86 18.91
C GLY A 99 8.54 4.34 17.48
N SER A 100 7.46 4.73 16.80
CA SER A 100 7.54 5.29 15.45
C SER A 100 8.16 6.68 15.45
N LEU A 101 7.84 7.51 16.45
CA LEU A 101 8.32 8.88 16.55
C LEU A 101 9.77 8.98 17.08
N LYS A 102 10.21 8.02 17.90
CA LYS A 102 11.58 7.95 18.45
C LYS A 102 12.65 8.10 17.36
N GLY A 103 12.55 7.31 16.28
CA GLY A 103 13.50 7.38 15.17
C GLY A 103 13.46 8.73 14.42
N PHE A 104 12.26 9.31 14.29
CA PHE A 104 12.04 10.61 13.66
C PHE A 104 12.69 11.75 14.43
N LEU A 105 12.47 11.81 15.75
CA LEU A 105 13.06 12.84 16.63
C LEU A 105 14.59 12.69 16.71
N HIS A 106 15.10 11.45 16.69
CA HIS A 106 16.55 11.18 16.63
C HIS A 106 17.16 11.73 15.34
N THR A 107 16.51 11.46 14.20
CA THR A 107 16.98 11.95 12.90
C THR A 107 16.88 13.46 12.81
N TRP A 108 15.80 14.05 13.33
CA TRP A 108 15.63 15.50 13.42
C TRP A 108 16.83 16.15 14.13
N TYR A 109 17.15 15.70 15.34
CA TYR A 109 18.29 16.21 16.08
C TYR A 109 19.61 16.02 15.31
N LYS A 110 19.85 14.83 14.76
CA LYS A 110 21.06 14.52 13.97
C LYS A 110 21.25 15.40 12.74
N ARG A 111 20.16 15.86 12.12
CA ARG A 111 20.20 16.79 10.97
C ARG A 111 20.55 18.22 11.39
N GLY A 112 20.60 18.52 12.69
CA GLY A 112 20.93 19.85 13.22
C GLY A 112 19.78 20.85 13.11
N TYR A 113 18.55 20.40 12.84
CA TYR A 113 17.39 21.29 12.79
C TYR A 113 16.92 21.66 14.20
N LEU A 114 16.45 22.90 14.36
CA LEU A 114 15.95 23.43 15.62
C LEU A 114 14.72 22.66 16.14
N GLY A 115 14.46 22.71 17.44
CA GLY A 115 13.23 22.19 18.07
C GLY A 115 13.37 20.89 18.87
N ILE A 116 14.50 20.18 18.80
CA ILE A 116 14.76 18.98 19.61
C ILE A 116 16.07 19.17 20.40
N SER A 117 16.04 18.94 21.71
CA SER A 117 17.21 19.04 22.57
C SER A 117 17.95 17.70 22.71
N LEU A 118 19.22 17.75 23.14
CA LEU A 118 20.02 16.54 23.39
C LEU A 118 19.43 15.69 24.53
N GLU A 119 18.84 16.33 25.54
CA GLU A 119 18.21 15.67 26.68
C GLU A 119 17.03 14.81 26.22
N VAL A 120 16.20 15.31 25.30
CA VAL A 120 15.10 14.54 24.70
C VAL A 120 15.62 13.30 23.97
N VAL A 121 16.71 13.45 23.20
CA VAL A 121 17.32 12.34 22.48
C VAL A 121 17.86 11.28 23.43
N LYS A 122 18.62 11.69 24.45
CA LYS A 122 19.15 10.79 25.49
C LYS A 122 18.02 10.05 26.22
N LEU A 123 16.95 10.76 26.59
CA LEU A 123 15.77 10.15 27.21
C LEU A 123 15.15 9.08 26.29
N LEU A 124 14.92 9.40 25.02
CA LEU A 124 14.33 8.46 24.07
C LEU A 124 15.18 7.20 23.91
N GLU A 125 16.50 7.30 23.96
CA GLU A 125 17.42 6.16 23.88
C GLU A 125 17.22 5.15 25.02
N THR A 126 16.88 5.61 26.23
CA THR A 126 16.58 4.73 27.38
C THR A 126 15.32 3.88 27.20
N PHE A 127 14.44 4.24 26.25
CA PHE A 127 13.15 3.57 26.10
C PHE A 127 13.26 2.27 25.30
N ASN A 128 12.87 1.16 25.93
CA ASN A 128 12.52 -0.09 25.24
C ASN A 128 11.00 -0.10 24.93
N ILE A 129 10.66 0.11 23.66
CA ILE A 129 9.28 0.28 23.19
C ILE A 129 8.91 -0.94 22.36
N LYS A 130 7.91 -1.72 22.80
CA LYS A 130 7.56 -2.92 22.03
C LYS A 130 6.65 -2.56 20.85
N GLY A 131 6.98 -3.12 19.68
CA GLY A 131 6.24 -2.89 18.44
C GLY A 131 4.79 -3.39 18.46
N ASN A 132 4.07 -3.02 17.40
CA ASN A 132 2.67 -3.43 17.18
C ASN A 132 2.54 -4.96 17.09
N LYS A 133 1.50 -5.53 17.72
CA LYS A 133 1.17 -6.96 17.65
C LYS A 133 0.81 -7.34 16.21
N LYS A 134 1.45 -8.37 15.67
CA LYS A 134 1.23 -8.87 14.30
C LYS A 134 0.83 -10.34 14.35
N GLY A 135 0.05 -10.79 13.36
CA GLY A 135 -0.16 -12.23 13.12
C GLY A 135 -1.28 -12.92 13.91
N LYS A 136 -1.86 -12.28 14.94
CA LYS A 136 -2.91 -12.89 15.79
C LYS A 136 -4.07 -13.50 14.98
N SER A 137 -4.57 -12.82 13.95
CA SER A 137 -5.69 -13.33 13.15
C SER A 137 -5.34 -14.55 12.31
N VAL A 138 -4.06 -14.70 11.93
CA VAL A 138 -3.57 -15.86 11.18
C VAL A 138 -3.37 -17.03 12.13
N ALA A 139 -2.68 -16.80 13.25
CA ALA A 139 -2.40 -17.83 14.26
C ALA A 139 -3.69 -18.47 14.80
N ASN A 140 -4.72 -17.65 15.07
CA ASN A 140 -5.98 -18.15 15.62
C ASN A 140 -7.00 -18.55 14.54
N HIS A 141 -6.60 -18.64 13.26
CA HIS A 141 -7.50 -18.97 12.14
C HIS A 141 -8.82 -18.19 12.10
N CYS A 142 -8.78 -16.90 12.48
CA CYS A 142 -9.96 -16.07 12.67
C CYS A 142 -10.85 -16.06 11.40
N PRO A 143 -12.16 -16.37 11.48
CA PRO A 143 -13.02 -16.46 10.31
C PRO A 143 -13.28 -15.11 9.60
N TYR A 144 -13.01 -14.00 10.26
CA TYR A 144 -13.26 -12.65 9.72
C TYR A 144 -12.01 -11.96 9.18
N ALA A 145 -10.84 -12.24 9.77
CA ALA A 145 -9.60 -11.50 9.49
C ALA A 145 -8.39 -12.41 9.21
N GLY A 146 -8.55 -13.72 9.36
CA GLY A 146 -7.56 -14.75 9.11
C GLY A 146 -7.68 -15.36 7.71
N PRO A 147 -6.96 -16.46 7.45
CA PRO A 147 -7.09 -17.22 6.21
C PRO A 147 -8.52 -17.76 6.03
N MET A 148 -8.92 -17.91 4.77
CA MET A 148 -10.13 -18.63 4.37
C MET A 148 -9.86 -20.13 4.37
N THR A 149 -10.91 -20.92 4.53
CA THR A 149 -10.86 -22.36 4.25
C THR A 149 -10.91 -22.61 2.74
N ASN A 150 -10.71 -23.86 2.32
CA ASN A 150 -10.88 -24.21 0.91
C ASN A 150 -12.34 -24.08 0.48
N ASN A 151 -13.29 -24.45 1.34
CA ASN A 151 -14.73 -24.34 1.05
C ASN A 151 -15.14 -22.86 0.88
N GLU A 152 -14.76 -21.99 1.81
CA GLU A 152 -15.00 -20.54 1.69
C GLU A 152 -14.42 -19.97 0.39
N LEU A 153 -13.21 -20.39 0.01
CA LEU A 153 -12.56 -19.93 -1.22
C LEU A 153 -13.30 -20.43 -2.47
N LEU A 154 -13.71 -21.70 -2.50
CA LEU A 154 -14.48 -22.27 -3.61
C LEU A 154 -15.83 -21.59 -3.76
N SER A 155 -16.55 -21.38 -2.66
CA SER A 155 -17.82 -20.64 -2.66
C SER A 155 -17.65 -19.21 -3.20
N LEU A 156 -16.59 -18.51 -2.79
CA LEU A 156 -16.29 -17.17 -3.30
C LEU A 156 -15.93 -17.15 -4.79
N VAL A 157 -15.18 -18.14 -5.28
CA VAL A 157 -14.83 -18.24 -6.71
C VAL A 157 -16.09 -18.52 -7.54
N SER A 158 -16.97 -19.41 -7.07
CA SER A 158 -18.25 -19.69 -7.73
C SER A 158 -19.11 -18.41 -7.81
N GLU A 159 -19.25 -17.72 -6.68
CA GLU A 159 -20.04 -16.48 -6.61
C GLU A 159 -19.46 -15.37 -7.51
N LEU A 160 -18.13 -15.22 -7.54
CA LEU A 160 -17.46 -14.28 -8.44
C LEU A 160 -17.80 -14.53 -9.92
N ASN A 161 -17.79 -15.80 -10.33
CA ASN A 161 -18.09 -16.18 -11.71
C ASN A 161 -19.56 -15.94 -12.05
N GLU A 162 -20.49 -16.24 -11.14
CA GLU A 162 -21.93 -16.00 -11.35
C GLU A 162 -22.26 -14.51 -11.43
N LEU A 163 -21.69 -13.69 -10.54
CA LEU A 163 -21.86 -12.24 -10.58
C LEU A 163 -21.35 -11.63 -11.89
N TRP A 164 -20.22 -12.14 -12.40
CA TRP A 164 -19.69 -11.69 -13.68
C TRP A 164 -20.61 -12.08 -14.85
N LYS A 165 -21.06 -13.35 -14.91
CA LYS A 165 -22.02 -13.81 -15.94
C LYS A 165 -23.30 -12.99 -15.96
N GLN A 166 -23.77 -12.56 -14.79
CA GLN A 166 -25.00 -11.78 -14.62
C GLN A 166 -24.78 -10.26 -14.77
N ASN A 167 -23.57 -9.81 -15.15
CA ASN A 167 -23.20 -8.38 -15.24
C ASN A 167 -23.47 -7.58 -13.95
N ARG A 168 -23.36 -8.22 -12.78
CA ARG A 168 -23.61 -7.60 -11.46
C ARG A 168 -22.38 -6.90 -10.89
N ILE A 169 -21.22 -7.13 -11.48
CA ILE A 169 -19.95 -6.48 -11.16
C ILE A 169 -19.26 -6.05 -12.46
N SER A 170 -18.44 -5.01 -12.36
CA SER A 170 -17.59 -4.50 -13.43
C SER A 170 -16.49 -5.48 -13.83
N PHE A 171 -15.98 -5.32 -15.05
CA PHE A 171 -14.87 -6.15 -15.52
C PHE A 171 -13.59 -5.88 -14.71
N GLU A 172 -13.35 -4.62 -14.33
CA GLU A 172 -12.26 -4.23 -13.42
C GLU A 172 -12.36 -4.96 -12.08
N CYS A 173 -13.57 -5.08 -11.51
CA CYS A 173 -13.83 -5.82 -10.28
C CYS A 173 -13.52 -7.30 -10.45
N TYR A 174 -14.09 -7.94 -11.48
CA TYR A 174 -13.86 -9.35 -11.78
C TYR A 174 -12.37 -9.70 -11.96
N ALA A 175 -11.65 -8.89 -12.74
CA ALA A 175 -10.22 -9.06 -12.97
C ALA A 175 -9.39 -8.84 -11.70
N TYR A 176 -9.75 -7.84 -10.88
CA TYR A 176 -9.04 -7.54 -9.64
C TYR A 176 -9.18 -8.66 -8.60
N ILE A 177 -10.40 -9.19 -8.41
CA ILE A 177 -10.62 -10.28 -7.45
C ILE A 177 -9.90 -11.56 -7.93
N ASN A 178 -9.98 -11.91 -9.22
CA ASN A 178 -9.20 -13.02 -9.78
C ASN A 178 -7.69 -12.85 -9.57
N ALA A 179 -7.15 -11.66 -9.83
CA ALA A 179 -5.74 -11.37 -9.60
C ALA A 179 -5.36 -11.54 -8.12
N LEU A 180 -6.21 -11.11 -7.17
CA LEU A 180 -5.95 -11.29 -5.75
C LEU A 180 -5.97 -12.76 -5.32
N ILE A 181 -6.96 -13.54 -5.77
CA ILE A 181 -7.12 -14.97 -5.48
C ILE A 181 -5.89 -15.73 -5.97
N ILE A 182 -5.56 -15.57 -7.24
CA ILE A 182 -4.54 -16.38 -7.92
C ILE A 182 -3.12 -15.93 -7.56
N THR A 183 -2.87 -14.62 -7.37
CA THR A 183 -1.50 -14.12 -7.15
C THR A 183 -1.18 -13.84 -5.68
N ALA A 184 -2.18 -13.61 -4.82
CA ALA A 184 -2.01 -13.17 -3.43
C ALA A 184 -1.14 -11.91 -3.26
N ARG A 185 -0.99 -11.12 -4.33
CA ARG A 185 -0.20 -9.88 -4.33
C ARG A 185 -0.97 -8.74 -3.69
N ARG A 186 -0.23 -7.71 -3.26
CA ARG A 186 -0.85 -6.56 -2.59
C ARG A 186 -1.58 -5.70 -3.63
N PRO A 187 -2.68 -5.03 -3.24
CA PRO A 187 -3.35 -4.06 -4.12
C PRO A 187 -2.38 -3.02 -4.71
N SER A 188 -1.43 -2.55 -3.90
CA SER A 188 -0.40 -1.60 -4.33
C SER A 188 0.56 -2.11 -5.41
N GLN A 189 0.67 -3.43 -5.58
CA GLN A 189 1.45 -4.06 -6.66
C GLN A 189 0.58 -4.26 -7.89
N LEU A 190 -0.63 -4.80 -7.70
CA LEU A 190 -1.56 -5.08 -8.80
C LEU A 190 -1.94 -3.81 -9.55
N LYS A 191 -2.17 -2.70 -8.84
CA LYS A 191 -2.47 -1.41 -9.47
C LYS A 191 -1.34 -0.80 -10.30
N GLN A 192 -0.12 -1.34 -10.23
CA GLN A 192 1.04 -0.89 -11.03
C GLN A 192 1.29 -1.76 -12.26
N LEU A 193 0.46 -2.78 -12.49
CA LEU A 193 0.57 -3.63 -13.67
C LEU A 193 0.24 -2.83 -14.93
N LYS A 194 1.02 -3.09 -15.98
CA LYS A 194 0.76 -2.63 -17.33
C LYS A 194 0.65 -3.81 -18.30
N MET A 195 0.17 -3.56 -19.50
CA MET A 195 0.07 -4.58 -20.55
C MET A 195 1.43 -5.28 -20.82
N CYS A 196 2.53 -4.54 -20.81
CA CYS A 196 3.88 -5.09 -21.01
C CYS A 196 4.34 -6.06 -19.92
N ASP A 197 3.64 -6.15 -18.80
CA ASP A 197 3.97 -7.09 -17.72
C ASP A 197 3.44 -8.50 -18.01
N LEU A 198 2.58 -8.66 -19.01
CA LEU A 198 2.03 -9.95 -19.46
C LEU A 198 2.99 -10.62 -20.43
N ILE A 199 3.45 -11.83 -20.08
CA ILE A 199 4.38 -12.60 -20.90
C ILE A 199 3.74 -13.94 -21.24
N LYS A 200 3.67 -14.24 -22.54
CA LYS A 200 3.39 -15.57 -23.05
C LYS A 200 4.68 -16.13 -23.63
N ASP A 201 5.10 -17.28 -23.13
CA ASP A 201 6.31 -17.98 -23.56
C ASP A 201 5.93 -19.43 -23.88
N ASN A 202 5.85 -19.75 -25.17
CA ASN A 202 5.25 -20.98 -25.67
C ASN A 202 3.82 -21.20 -25.12
N ASN A 203 3.62 -22.27 -24.34
CA ASN A 203 2.37 -22.64 -23.68
C ASN A 203 2.30 -22.15 -22.22
N ASP A 204 3.32 -21.44 -21.73
CA ASP A 204 3.36 -20.93 -20.37
C ASP A 204 3.00 -19.45 -20.30
N TYR A 205 2.31 -19.09 -19.22
CA TYR A 205 1.81 -17.75 -18.98
C TYR A 205 2.43 -17.16 -17.71
N TYR A 206 2.92 -15.93 -17.82
CA TYR A 206 3.58 -15.24 -16.71
C TYR A 206 3.10 -13.79 -16.59
N ILE A 207 3.17 -13.27 -15.37
CA ILE A 207 3.00 -11.85 -15.07
C ILE A 207 4.25 -11.36 -14.32
N ASN A 208 4.89 -10.32 -14.84
CA ASN A 208 5.95 -9.59 -14.14
C ASN A 208 5.33 -8.59 -13.17
N ILE A 209 5.25 -8.95 -11.89
CA ILE A 209 4.54 -8.14 -10.90
C ILE A 209 5.51 -7.12 -10.27
N PRO A 210 5.22 -5.80 -10.35
CA PRO A 210 6.03 -4.78 -9.71
C PRO A 210 6.20 -5.03 -8.21
N ARG A 211 7.43 -4.93 -7.71
CA ARG A 211 7.72 -5.02 -6.28
C ARG A 211 7.52 -3.63 -5.65
N VAL A 212 6.97 -3.63 -4.45
CA VAL A 212 6.73 -2.41 -3.67
C VAL A 212 7.33 -2.57 -2.27
N LYS A 213 7.55 -1.44 -1.58
CA LYS A 213 8.11 -1.41 -0.21
C LYS A 213 9.54 -1.96 -0.08
N GLN A 214 10.27 -2.03 -1.20
CA GLN A 214 11.71 -2.24 -1.18
C GLN A 214 12.42 -0.95 -0.77
N ARG A 215 13.52 -1.07 -0.02
CA ARG A 215 14.38 0.08 0.31
C ARG A 215 14.95 0.64 -1.00
N HIS A 216 14.94 1.96 -1.14
CA HIS A 216 15.49 2.69 -2.30
C HIS A 216 14.93 2.32 -3.70
N SER A 217 13.79 1.63 -3.78
CA SER A 217 13.12 1.37 -5.06
C SER A 217 12.09 2.47 -5.37
N ASN A 218 12.12 2.98 -6.60
CA ASN A 218 11.13 3.89 -7.16
C ASN A 218 10.07 3.09 -7.95
N PHE A 219 9.09 3.80 -8.53
CA PHE A 219 8.04 3.23 -9.37
C PHE A 219 8.60 2.26 -10.42
N ARG A 220 8.08 1.02 -10.42
CA ARG A 220 8.37 -0.04 -11.42
C ARG A 220 9.87 -0.23 -11.74
N LYS A 221 10.76 -0.09 -10.74
CA LYS A 221 12.20 -0.38 -10.90
C LYS A 221 12.58 -1.85 -10.70
N SER A 222 11.68 -2.66 -10.13
CA SER A 222 11.94 -4.07 -9.84
C SER A 222 10.67 -4.89 -9.93
N PHE A 223 10.83 -6.15 -10.35
CA PHE A 223 9.72 -7.04 -10.68
C PHE A 223 9.95 -8.42 -10.09
N ARG A 224 8.85 -9.17 -9.96
CA ARG A 224 8.86 -10.60 -9.69
C ARG A 224 8.05 -11.30 -10.78
N LYS A 225 8.72 -12.12 -11.60
CA LYS A 225 8.05 -13.01 -12.56
C LYS A 225 7.26 -14.06 -11.77
N LEU A 226 5.98 -14.22 -12.12
CA LEU A 226 5.08 -15.19 -11.50
C LEU A 226 4.38 -15.97 -12.60
N ALA A 227 4.49 -17.31 -12.56
CA ALA A 227 3.69 -18.18 -13.41
C ALA A 227 2.21 -18.09 -12.99
N VAL A 228 1.32 -18.00 -13.98
CA VAL A 228 -0.13 -17.89 -13.81
C VAL A 228 -0.85 -18.85 -14.74
N THR A 229 -2.14 -19.10 -14.46
CA THR A 229 -2.98 -19.85 -15.38
C THR A 229 -3.28 -19.03 -16.64
N GLU A 230 -3.59 -19.73 -17.74
CA GLU A 230 -4.08 -19.10 -18.98
C GLU A 230 -5.30 -18.23 -18.71
N ASP A 231 -6.25 -18.70 -17.91
CA ASP A 231 -7.45 -17.95 -17.55
C ASP A 231 -7.13 -16.58 -16.96
N LEU A 232 -6.25 -16.50 -15.95
CA LEU A 232 -5.88 -15.21 -15.37
C LEU A 232 -5.18 -14.33 -16.41
N TYR A 233 -4.27 -14.91 -17.20
CA TYR A 233 -3.57 -14.16 -18.24
C TYR A 233 -4.55 -13.53 -19.23
N LEU A 234 -5.52 -14.30 -19.72
CA LEU A 234 -6.53 -13.83 -20.66
C LEU A 234 -7.47 -12.79 -20.03
N ILE A 235 -7.89 -12.97 -18.78
CA ILE A 235 -8.69 -11.97 -18.05
C ILE A 235 -7.96 -10.62 -18.01
N ILE A 236 -6.68 -10.62 -17.60
CA ILE A 236 -5.90 -9.39 -17.47
C ILE A 236 -5.58 -8.79 -18.84
N ARG A 237 -5.27 -9.61 -19.85
CA ARG A 237 -5.06 -9.16 -21.22
C ARG A 237 -6.29 -8.49 -21.80
N ASN A 238 -7.46 -9.12 -21.67
CA ASN A 238 -8.72 -8.57 -22.18
C ASN A 238 -9.08 -7.26 -21.48
N LEU A 239 -8.80 -7.13 -20.18
CA LEU A 239 -8.96 -5.86 -19.49
C LEU A 239 -8.02 -4.79 -20.06
N ALA A 240 -6.75 -5.13 -20.34
CA ALA A 240 -5.82 -4.20 -20.96
C ALA A 240 -6.30 -3.70 -22.34
N GLU A 241 -6.86 -4.60 -23.16
CA GLU A 241 -7.44 -4.26 -24.46
C GLU A 241 -8.66 -3.34 -24.33
N ASP A 242 -9.52 -3.57 -23.34
CA ASP A 242 -10.65 -2.68 -23.02
C ASP A 242 -10.17 -1.28 -22.58
N GLN A 243 -9.10 -1.23 -21.76
CA GLN A 243 -8.46 0.02 -21.36
C GLN A 243 -7.84 0.77 -22.55
N ILE A 244 -7.22 0.07 -23.51
CA ILE A 244 -6.72 0.67 -24.76
C ILE A 244 -7.88 1.34 -25.50
N LYS A 245 -8.98 0.62 -25.73
CA LYS A 245 -10.17 1.15 -26.42
C LYS A 245 -10.70 2.40 -25.73
N LYS A 246 -10.84 2.37 -24.39
CA LYS A 246 -11.29 3.53 -23.60
C LYS A 246 -10.42 4.77 -23.82
N ILE A 247 -9.09 4.61 -23.83
CA ILE A 247 -8.18 5.73 -24.09
C ILE A 247 -8.28 6.20 -25.54
N GLU A 248 -8.23 5.28 -26.51
CA GLU A 248 -8.27 5.61 -27.94
C GLU A 248 -9.56 6.35 -28.32
N THR A 249 -10.71 5.90 -27.78
CA THR A 249 -11.99 6.61 -27.92
C THR A 249 -11.93 7.99 -27.26
N HIS A 250 -11.37 8.12 -26.07
CA HIS A 250 -11.29 9.41 -25.37
C HIS A 250 -10.42 10.43 -26.13
N ILE A 251 -9.29 10.00 -26.69
CA ILE A 251 -8.36 10.88 -27.41
C ILE A 251 -8.73 11.07 -28.89
N GLY A 252 -9.60 10.23 -29.43
CA GLY A 252 -10.02 10.27 -30.83
C GLY A 252 -8.93 9.80 -31.81
N ASN A 253 -7.99 8.97 -31.35
CA ASN A 253 -6.87 8.47 -32.14
C ASN A 253 -6.39 7.11 -31.63
N THR A 254 -5.79 6.32 -32.51
CA THR A 254 -5.13 5.05 -32.15
C THR A 254 -3.77 5.30 -31.50
N LEU A 255 -3.50 4.58 -30.42
CA LEU A 255 -2.21 4.64 -29.76
C LEU A 255 -1.14 3.86 -30.55
N PRO A 256 0.10 4.38 -30.65
CA PRO A 256 1.23 3.60 -31.14
C PRO A 256 1.44 2.33 -30.32
N PHE A 257 1.97 1.28 -30.96
CA PHE A 257 2.20 -0.02 -30.32
C PHE A 257 3.01 0.07 -29.01
N GLU A 258 4.07 0.87 -28.98
CA GLU A 258 4.88 1.07 -27.77
C GLU A 258 4.11 1.76 -26.64
N GLN A 259 3.12 2.61 -26.95
CA GLN A 259 2.27 3.23 -25.93
C GLN A 259 1.21 2.24 -25.42
N ARG A 260 0.66 1.38 -26.29
CA ARG A 260 -0.29 0.32 -25.88
C ARG A 260 0.33 -0.62 -24.84
N LYS A 261 1.61 -0.97 -25.01
CA LYS A 261 2.38 -1.73 -24.01
C LYS A 261 2.41 -1.08 -22.62
N LEU A 262 2.35 0.25 -22.55
CA LEU A 262 2.41 1.03 -21.31
C LEU A 262 1.03 1.29 -20.68
N ILE A 263 -0.04 0.67 -21.19
CA ILE A 263 -1.39 0.87 -20.66
C ILE A 263 -1.51 0.21 -19.28
N PRO A 264 -1.94 0.97 -18.25
CA PRO A 264 -2.26 0.40 -16.94
C PRO A 264 -3.39 -0.64 -17.07
N ILE A 265 -3.21 -1.80 -16.45
CA ILE A 265 -4.29 -2.80 -16.33
C ILE A 265 -5.47 -2.22 -15.55
N PHE A 266 -5.17 -1.55 -14.44
CA PHE A 266 -6.14 -0.82 -13.64
C PHE A 266 -5.91 0.68 -13.85
N MET A 267 -6.82 1.33 -14.57
CA MET A 267 -6.73 2.74 -14.93
C MET A 267 -7.67 3.60 -14.08
N SER A 268 -7.31 4.86 -13.86
CA SER A 268 -8.21 5.85 -13.28
C SER A 268 -9.01 6.55 -14.38
N HIS A 269 -10.32 6.29 -14.44
CA HIS A 269 -11.22 6.99 -15.35
C HIS A 269 -11.26 8.49 -15.07
N GLN A 270 -11.16 8.90 -13.80
CA GLN A 270 -11.11 10.32 -13.45
C GLN A 270 -9.87 10.97 -14.06
N THR A 271 -8.68 10.37 -13.88
CA THR A 271 -7.46 10.94 -14.48
C THR A 271 -7.51 10.91 -16.01
N LEU A 272 -8.14 9.90 -16.62
CA LEU A 272 -8.33 9.85 -18.06
C LEU A 272 -9.09 11.07 -18.58
N LEU A 273 -10.13 11.53 -17.89
CA LEU A 273 -10.91 12.72 -18.28
C LEU A 273 -10.10 14.03 -18.19
N GLU A 274 -9.01 14.04 -17.42
CA GLU A 274 -8.19 15.22 -17.13
C GLU A 274 -6.90 15.26 -17.98
N ILE A 275 -6.62 14.26 -18.81
CA ILE A 275 -5.37 14.22 -19.58
C ILE A 275 -5.35 15.24 -20.72
N ASN A 276 -4.17 15.77 -20.99
CA ASN A 276 -3.91 16.45 -22.26
C ASN A 276 -3.79 15.39 -23.37
N LYS A 277 -4.79 15.36 -24.26
CA LYS A 277 -4.90 14.42 -25.39
C LYS A 277 -3.68 14.44 -26.33
N GLY A 278 -2.97 15.56 -26.43
CA GLY A 278 -1.76 15.67 -27.27
C GLY A 278 -0.53 14.97 -26.67
N ASN A 279 -0.54 14.64 -25.38
CA ASN A 279 0.65 14.19 -24.64
C ASN A 279 0.40 12.92 -23.80
N VAL A 280 -0.43 12.00 -24.30
CA VAL A 280 -0.82 10.75 -23.58
C VAL A 280 0.40 9.95 -23.10
N GLY A 281 1.47 9.90 -23.90
CA GLY A 281 2.71 9.20 -23.57
C GLY A 281 3.29 9.56 -22.21
N LEU A 282 3.29 10.86 -21.85
CA LEU A 282 3.81 11.33 -20.55
C LEU A 282 3.02 10.76 -19.36
N TYR A 283 1.71 10.55 -19.54
CA TYR A 283 0.85 9.97 -18.52
C TYR A 283 1.04 8.45 -18.41
N LEU A 284 1.33 7.79 -19.54
CA LEU A 284 1.56 6.35 -19.62
C LEU A 284 2.94 5.95 -19.10
N GLU A 285 3.96 6.78 -19.23
CA GLU A 285 5.31 6.48 -18.72
C GLU A 285 5.34 6.35 -17.20
N LYS A 286 4.62 7.24 -16.50
CA LYS A 286 4.58 7.33 -15.03
C LYS A 286 3.40 6.55 -14.43
N ASP A 287 3.05 6.86 -13.18
CA ASP A 287 1.90 6.28 -12.47
C ASP A 287 0.60 7.07 -12.70
N LEU A 288 0.63 8.11 -13.54
CA LEU A 288 -0.43 9.11 -13.65
C LEU A 288 -1.77 8.54 -14.12
N LEU A 289 -1.80 7.59 -15.06
CA LEU A 289 -3.07 6.97 -15.50
C LEU A 289 -3.50 5.76 -14.66
N HIS A 290 -2.67 5.26 -13.73
CA HIS A 290 -3.01 4.06 -12.94
C HIS A 290 -4.12 4.37 -11.93
N SER A 291 -4.94 3.39 -11.56
CA SER A 291 -5.88 3.57 -10.46
C SER A 291 -5.15 3.91 -9.14
N THR A 292 -5.76 4.75 -8.33
CA THR A 292 -5.40 4.99 -6.93
C THR A 292 -5.73 3.77 -6.07
N ILE A 293 -5.12 3.65 -4.89
CA ILE A 293 -5.50 2.64 -3.90
C ILE A 293 -6.97 2.79 -3.47
N GLN A 294 -7.52 4.01 -3.50
CA GLN A 294 -8.92 4.23 -3.16
C GLN A 294 -9.85 3.64 -4.22
N GLU A 295 -9.53 3.78 -5.52
CA GLU A 295 -10.27 3.11 -6.60
C GLU A 295 -10.17 1.58 -6.48
N MET A 296 -8.99 1.03 -6.20
CA MET A 296 -8.86 -0.42 -5.95
C MET A 296 -9.70 -0.90 -4.74
N LYS A 297 -9.88 -0.05 -3.72
CA LYS A 297 -10.78 -0.36 -2.60
C LYS A 297 -12.24 -0.32 -3.02
N LYS A 298 -12.65 0.57 -3.92
CA LYS A 298 -14.02 0.62 -4.45
C LYS A 298 -14.37 -0.70 -5.14
N LEU A 299 -13.46 -1.29 -5.93
CA LEU A 299 -13.65 -2.62 -6.53
C LEU A 299 -13.86 -3.71 -5.48
N MET A 300 -13.12 -3.67 -4.36
CA MET A 300 -13.32 -4.61 -3.25
C MET A 300 -14.67 -4.41 -2.54
N VAL A 301 -15.12 -3.16 -2.40
CA VAL A 301 -16.43 -2.84 -1.81
C VAL A 301 -17.56 -3.30 -2.73
N GLU A 302 -17.43 -3.04 -4.02
CA GLU A 302 -18.36 -3.51 -5.06
C GLU A 302 -18.55 -5.03 -4.97
N PHE A 303 -17.46 -5.80 -4.96
CA PHE A 303 -17.55 -7.25 -4.78
C PHE A 303 -18.24 -7.65 -3.47
N ASN A 304 -17.82 -7.08 -2.34
CA ASN A 304 -18.39 -7.40 -1.03
C ASN A 304 -19.90 -7.09 -0.93
N ASN A 305 -20.38 -6.06 -1.63
CA ASN A 305 -21.78 -5.68 -1.64
C ASN A 305 -22.63 -6.59 -2.54
N ALA A 306 -22.03 -7.16 -3.58
CA ALA A 306 -22.72 -7.98 -4.56
C ALA A 306 -22.76 -9.47 -4.20
N GLN A 307 -21.69 -9.98 -3.58
CA GLN A 307 -21.52 -11.41 -3.29
C GLN A 307 -22.26 -11.86 -2.03
N HIS A 308 -22.82 -13.07 -2.06
CA HIS A 308 -23.55 -13.68 -0.95
C HIS A 308 -22.97 -15.04 -0.52
N ALA A 309 -21.70 -15.32 -0.82
CA ALA A 309 -21.07 -16.59 -0.46
C ALA A 309 -21.07 -16.79 1.07
N ILE A 310 -21.63 -17.91 1.53
CA ILE A 310 -21.79 -18.22 2.96
C ILE A 310 -20.58 -19.00 3.47
N SER A 311 -20.04 -18.56 4.61
CA SER A 311 -18.98 -19.26 5.33
C SER A 311 -19.55 -20.48 6.05
N GLU A 312 -19.03 -21.67 5.78
CA GLU A 312 -19.40 -22.89 6.49
C GLU A 312 -19.04 -22.82 7.99
N ARG A 313 -18.09 -21.95 8.37
CA ARG A 313 -17.65 -21.78 9.76
C ARG A 313 -18.55 -20.88 10.58
N THR A 314 -19.25 -19.94 9.94
CA THR A 314 -20.00 -18.90 10.67
C THR A 314 -21.45 -18.79 10.28
N GLY A 315 -21.88 -19.46 9.20
CA GLY A 315 -23.23 -19.33 8.64
C GLY A 315 -23.56 -17.93 8.09
N LYS A 316 -22.56 -17.04 7.99
CA LYS A 316 -22.71 -15.65 7.52
C LYS A 316 -22.00 -15.45 6.19
N VAL A 317 -22.41 -14.39 5.48
CA VAL A 317 -21.73 -13.94 4.26
C VAL A 317 -20.24 -13.67 4.55
N ILE A 318 -19.36 -14.17 3.71
CA ILE A 318 -17.91 -14.06 3.87
C ILE A 318 -17.48 -12.61 3.62
N TYR A 319 -16.90 -11.95 4.62
CA TYR A 319 -16.31 -10.62 4.41
C TYR A 319 -14.91 -10.70 3.79
N VAL A 320 -14.73 -10.16 2.59
CA VAL A 320 -13.49 -10.31 1.82
C VAL A 320 -12.62 -9.06 1.88
N ASN A 321 -11.31 -9.28 2.00
CA ASN A 321 -10.32 -8.25 1.73
C ASN A 321 -9.03 -8.86 1.15
N ALA A 322 -8.22 -8.04 0.49
CA ALA A 322 -6.98 -8.47 -0.16
C ALA A 322 -5.99 -9.20 0.78
N ARG A 323 -6.01 -8.87 2.09
CA ARG A 323 -5.13 -9.50 3.08
C ARG A 323 -5.55 -10.94 3.36
N ARG A 324 -6.83 -11.26 3.34
CA ARG A 324 -7.34 -12.63 3.54
C ARG A 324 -6.90 -13.58 2.44
N PHE A 325 -6.94 -13.19 1.15
CA PHE A 325 -6.41 -14.01 0.05
C PHE A 325 -4.92 -14.33 0.26
N ARG A 326 -4.15 -13.32 0.66
CA ARG A 326 -2.73 -13.49 0.97
C ARG A 326 -2.48 -14.43 2.14
N TYR A 327 -3.27 -14.32 3.20
CA TYR A 327 -3.18 -15.22 4.36
C TYR A 327 -3.58 -16.64 4.01
N THR A 328 -4.62 -16.80 3.20
CA THR A 328 -5.07 -18.10 2.70
C THR A 328 -3.96 -18.78 1.92
N ARG A 329 -3.35 -18.10 0.94
CA ARG A 329 -2.22 -18.66 0.19
C ARG A 329 -1.03 -19.00 1.09
N GLY A 330 -0.63 -18.10 1.98
CA GLY A 330 0.49 -18.35 2.90
C GLY A 330 0.24 -19.54 3.82
N THR A 331 -0.97 -19.67 4.35
CA THR A 331 -1.38 -20.78 5.23
C THR A 331 -1.43 -22.10 4.46
N ASN A 332 -1.98 -22.09 3.25
CA ASN A 332 -2.07 -23.29 2.41
C ASN A 332 -0.69 -23.79 1.96
N LEU A 333 0.25 -22.88 1.67
CA LEU A 333 1.64 -23.27 1.39
C LEU A 333 2.32 -23.88 2.63
N GLY A 334 2.11 -23.29 3.81
CA GLY A 334 2.63 -23.85 5.07
C GLY A 334 2.09 -25.25 5.35
N ARG A 335 0.79 -25.48 5.13
CA ARG A 335 0.15 -26.81 5.25
C ARG A 335 0.73 -27.84 4.28
N LYS A 336 1.24 -27.41 3.13
CA LYS A 336 1.93 -28.28 2.16
C LYS A 336 3.41 -28.52 2.49
N GLY A 337 3.87 -28.10 3.68
CA GLY A 337 5.26 -28.27 4.11
C GLY A 337 6.25 -27.32 3.42
N VAL A 338 5.78 -26.27 2.74
CA VAL A 338 6.67 -25.32 2.06
C VAL A 338 7.40 -24.47 3.10
N GLY A 339 8.74 -24.42 3.02
CA GLY A 339 9.57 -23.67 3.96
C GLY A 339 9.27 -22.16 4.00
N VAL A 340 9.46 -21.53 5.17
CA VAL A 340 9.11 -20.12 5.43
C VAL A 340 9.78 -19.15 4.44
N THR A 341 11.03 -19.41 4.07
CA THR A 341 11.78 -18.61 3.08
C THR A 341 11.10 -18.64 1.71
N VAL A 342 10.71 -19.83 1.24
CA VAL A 342 10.02 -20.01 -0.04
C VAL A 342 8.63 -19.37 0.01
N ILE A 343 7.88 -19.50 1.11
CA ILE A 343 6.60 -18.79 1.29
C ILE A 343 6.79 -17.27 1.23
N ALA A 344 7.82 -16.74 1.89
CA ALA A 344 8.11 -15.32 1.89
C ALA A 344 8.42 -14.83 0.47
N GLU A 345 9.21 -15.59 -0.29
CA GLU A 345 9.49 -15.32 -1.70
C GLU A 345 8.23 -15.36 -2.57
N LEU A 346 7.44 -16.44 -2.49
CA LEU A 346 6.20 -16.61 -3.24
C LEU A 346 5.21 -15.50 -2.96
N LEU A 347 5.15 -15.03 -1.71
CA LEU A 347 4.31 -13.91 -1.33
C LEU A 347 4.96 -12.54 -1.60
N ASP A 348 6.21 -12.44 -2.05
CA ASP A 348 6.95 -11.19 -2.19
C ASP A 348 6.98 -10.40 -0.86
N ARG A 349 7.63 -11.02 0.12
CA ARG A 349 7.89 -10.47 1.45
C ARG A 349 9.39 -10.56 1.72
N ASP A 350 10.00 -9.43 2.09
CA ASP A 350 11.39 -9.43 2.56
C ASP A 350 11.48 -10.08 3.96
N LEU A 351 12.44 -10.99 4.12
CA LEU A 351 12.63 -11.78 5.34
C LEU A 351 13.14 -10.96 6.54
N CYS A 352 13.79 -9.80 6.33
CA CYS A 352 14.29 -8.90 7.38
C CYS A 352 13.20 -8.25 8.27
N LYS A 353 11.95 -8.72 8.21
CA LYS A 353 10.80 -8.24 9.01
C LYS A 353 10.13 -9.37 9.82
N ILE A 354 10.80 -10.51 9.98
CA ILE A 354 10.38 -11.60 10.85
C ILE A 354 11.26 -11.50 12.11
N PRO A 355 10.71 -11.23 13.31
CA PRO A 355 11.44 -11.58 14.52
C PRO A 355 11.63 -13.11 14.46
N PHE A 356 12.87 -13.56 14.41
CA PHE A 356 13.20 -14.98 14.56
C PHE A 356 12.47 -15.50 15.80
N SER A 357 11.50 -16.38 15.57
CA SER A 357 11.01 -17.31 16.57
C SER A 357 11.13 -18.67 15.92
N PRO A 358 12.28 -19.36 16.05
CA PRO A 358 12.27 -20.79 15.86
C PRO A 358 11.35 -21.38 16.94
N THR A 359 10.67 -22.48 16.64
CA THR A 359 9.75 -23.21 17.52
C THR A 359 8.34 -22.63 17.70
N ALA A 360 7.43 -23.14 16.88
CA ALA A 360 6.17 -23.66 17.38
C ALA A 360 5.95 -24.96 16.62
N GLU A 361 6.47 -26.04 17.19
CA GLU A 361 6.21 -27.41 16.76
C GLU A 361 4.76 -27.78 17.15
N ILE A 362 4.14 -28.52 16.23
CA ILE A 362 2.85 -29.25 16.26
C ILE A 362 1.58 -28.38 16.14
#